data_AF-A0A9X3TAT0-F1
#
_entry.id   AF-A0A9X3TAT0-F1
#
_cell.length_a   1.000
_cell.length_b   1.000
_cell.length_c   1.000
_cell.angle_alpha   90.00
_cell.angle_beta   90.00
_cell.angle_gamma   90.00
#
_symmetry.space_group_name_H-M   'P 1'
#
loop_
_entity.id
_entity.type
_entity.pdbx_description
1 polymer ?
#
loop_
_entity_poly.entity_id
_entity_poly.type
_entity_poly.pdbx_seq_one_letter_code
_entity_poly.pdbx_strand_id
1 'polypeptide(L)'
;MWLTVEREGPIRITTGSDWCLIVDASKPHAGYDLGEGGRVEVRESGRETPFGSHLGEDILGAREDYEPFTGRIGLDLTFATGRVRCESWAGDLRLKDLP
;
A
#
# COMPACT_ATOMS: atom_id res chain seq x y z
N MET A 1 -4.21 0.96 2.15
CA MET A 1 -4.67 0.54 0.81
C MET A 1 -4.63 -0.98 0.70
N TRP A 2 -5.24 -1.56 -0.34
CA TRP A 2 -5.18 -3.00 -0.60
C TRP A 2 -4.77 -3.27 -2.05
N LEU A 3 -3.98 -4.31 -2.25
CA LEU A 3 -3.66 -4.92 -3.55
C LEU A 3 -4.25 -6.33 -3.58
N THR A 4 -4.94 -6.68 -4.66
CA THR A 4 -5.41 -8.05 -4.86
C THR A 4 -4.38 -8.78 -5.71
N VAL A 5 -3.62 -9.67 -5.08
CA VAL A 5 -2.60 -10.48 -5.74
C VAL A 5 -3.21 -11.84 -6.05
N GLU A 6 -3.16 -12.31 -7.30
CA GLU A 6 -3.93 -13.48 -7.75
C GLU A 6 -3.69 -14.74 -6.88
N ARG A 7 -2.45 -14.98 -6.45
CA ARG A 7 -2.08 -16.16 -5.65
C ARG A 7 -2.21 -15.97 -4.14
N GLU A 8 -2.01 -14.75 -3.65
CA GLU A 8 -1.93 -14.44 -2.21
C GLU A 8 -3.24 -13.84 -1.66
N GLY A 9 -4.16 -13.44 -2.54
CA GLY A 9 -5.37 -12.73 -2.18
C GLY A 9 -5.10 -11.27 -1.80
N PRO A 10 -6.01 -10.64 -1.02
CA PRO A 10 -5.88 -9.25 -0.64
C PRO A 10 -4.73 -9.02 0.36
N ILE A 11 -3.76 -8.22 -0.06
CA ILE A 11 -2.66 -7.71 0.77
C ILE A 11 -2.93 -6.26 1.08
N ARG A 12 -2.94 -5.91 2.36
CA ARG A 12 -3.04 -4.53 2.83
C ARG A 12 -1.66 -3.94 3.01
N ILE A 13 -1.50 -2.71 2.54
CA ILE A 13 -0.34 -1.87 2.83
C ILE A 13 -0.85 -0.65 3.57
N THR A 14 -0.35 -0.42 4.79
CA THR A 14 -0.75 0.68 5.67
C THR A 14 0.41 1.10 6.55
N THR A 15 0.22 2.15 7.34
CA THR A 15 1.13 2.55 8.41
C THR A 15 0.55 2.21 9.78
N GLY A 16 1.43 1.91 10.74
CA GLY A 16 1.10 1.75 12.14
C GLY A 16 1.26 3.04 12.93
N SER A 17 0.76 3.06 14.18
CA SER A 17 0.97 4.17 15.11
C SER A 17 2.43 4.32 15.57
N ASP A 18 3.23 3.29 15.37
CA ASP A 18 4.68 3.24 15.55
C ASP A 18 5.46 3.73 14.31
N TRP A 19 4.75 4.27 13.33
CA TRP A 19 5.28 4.74 12.05
C TRP A 19 5.93 3.64 11.19
N CYS A 20 5.69 2.37 11.51
CA CYS A 20 6.06 1.27 10.64
C CYS A 20 5.15 1.22 9.41
N LEU A 21 5.73 0.83 8.27
CA LEU A 21 4.99 0.30 7.15
C LEU A 21 4.56 -1.14 7.46
N ILE A 22 3.26 -1.37 7.49
CA ILE A 22 2.62 -2.67 7.71
C ILE A 22 2.21 -3.23 6.35
N VAL A 23 2.58 -4.49 6.11
CA VAL A 23 2.12 -5.27 4.96
C VAL A 23 1.60 -6.60 5.46
N ASP A 24 0.30 -6.84 5.33
CA ASP A 24 -0.35 -8.03 5.87
C ASP A 24 -1.48 -8.54 4.98
N ALA A 25 -1.77 -9.84 5.09
CA ALA A 25 -2.94 -10.43 4.46
C ALA A 25 -4.20 -9.93 5.19
N SER A 26 -5.02 -9.14 4.52
CA SER A 26 -6.19 -8.50 5.13
C SER A 26 -7.19 -8.10 4.05
N LYS A 27 -8.46 -8.39 4.27
CA LYS A 27 -9.53 -8.04 3.33
C LYS A 27 -9.90 -6.55 3.44
N PRO A 28 -10.25 -5.88 2.32
CA PRO A 28 -10.87 -4.57 2.38
C PRO A 28 -12.13 -4.62 3.24
N HIS A 29 -12.32 -3.61 4.09
CA HIS A 29 -13.55 -3.45 4.86
C HIS A 29 -14.55 -2.54 4.13
N ALA A 30 -15.81 -2.57 4.54
CA ALA A 30 -16.78 -1.60 4.07
C ALA A 30 -16.39 -0.18 4.51
N GLY A 31 -16.70 0.82 3.69
CA GLY A 31 -16.65 2.22 4.12
C GLY A 31 -17.61 2.46 5.29
N TYR A 32 -17.31 3.46 6.12
CA TYR A 32 -18.08 3.77 7.32
C TYR A 32 -18.21 5.27 7.54
N ASP A 33 -19.24 5.65 8.29
CA ASP A 33 -19.58 7.03 8.61
C ASP A 33 -19.15 7.36 10.04
N LEU A 34 -18.41 8.45 10.23
CA LEU A 34 -17.95 8.96 11.50
C LEU A 34 -18.87 10.06 12.07
N GLY A 35 -20.06 10.24 11.48
CA GLY A 35 -21.00 11.29 11.84
C GLY A 35 -20.44 12.66 11.46
N GLU A 36 -20.31 13.56 12.44
CA GLU A 36 -19.75 14.90 12.23
C GLU A 36 -18.28 14.87 11.74
N GLY A 37 -17.57 13.75 11.95
CA GLY A 37 -16.20 13.55 11.44
C GLY A 37 -16.10 13.19 9.96
N GLY A 38 -17.24 13.05 9.25
CA GLY A 38 -17.29 12.73 7.83
C GLY A 38 -17.29 11.23 7.51
N ARG A 39 -17.05 10.89 6.25
CA ARG A 39 -17.20 9.51 5.74
C ARG A 39 -15.87 8.96 5.22
N VAL A 40 -15.57 7.74 5.62
CA VAL A 40 -14.48 6.94 5.03
C VAL A 40 -15.05 6.06 3.93
N GLU A 41 -14.50 6.20 2.74
CA GLU A 41 -14.89 5.39 1.58
C GLU A 41 -13.80 4.37 1.25
N VAL A 42 -14.22 3.13 1.00
CA VAL A 42 -13.36 2.08 0.46
C VAL A 42 -13.90 1.72 -0.91
N ARG A 43 -13.08 1.96 -1.93
CA ARG A 43 -13.44 1.77 -3.34
C ARG A 43 -12.27 1.11 -4.06
N GLU A 44 -12.55 0.42 -5.15
CA GLU A 44 -11.50 -0.02 -6.07
C GLU A 44 -10.80 1.21 -6.63
N SER A 45 -9.46 1.23 -6.58
CA SER A 45 -8.70 2.32 -7.19
C SER A 45 -8.47 2.03 -8.66
N GLY A 46 -8.84 2.98 -9.52
CA GLY A 46 -8.44 2.98 -10.93
C GLY A 46 -7.00 3.46 -11.11
N ARG A 47 -6.77 4.23 -12.18
CA ARG A 47 -5.44 4.78 -12.54
C ARG A 47 -4.96 5.97 -11.69
N GLU A 48 -5.64 6.26 -10.58
CA GLU A 48 -5.40 7.45 -9.76
C GLU A 48 -4.27 7.26 -8.73
N THR A 49 -3.80 6.03 -8.56
CA THR A 49 -2.68 5.70 -7.68
C THR A 49 -1.48 5.25 -8.51
N PRO A 50 -0.23 5.32 -7.97
CA PRO A 50 0.95 4.74 -8.60
C PRO A 50 0.75 3.28 -9.08
N PHE A 51 0.05 2.45 -8.30
CA PHE A 51 -0.28 1.08 -8.70
C PHE A 51 -1.23 0.96 -9.88
N GLY A 52 -1.99 2.01 -10.19
CA GLY A 52 -2.97 2.03 -11.26
C GLY A 52 -2.37 1.78 -12.65
N SER A 53 -1.12 2.19 -12.87
CA SER A 53 -0.38 1.94 -14.12
C SER A 53 0.06 0.49 -14.28
N HIS A 54 0.06 -0.27 -13.18
CA HIS A 54 0.58 -1.64 -13.10
C HIS A 54 -0.52 -2.70 -12.87
N LEU A 55 -1.79 -2.30 -12.97
CA LEU A 55 -2.90 -3.24 -12.80
C LEU A 55 -2.86 -4.34 -13.88
N GLY A 56 -2.86 -5.59 -13.43
CA GLY A 56 -2.76 -6.77 -14.29
C GLY A 56 -1.32 -7.21 -14.59
N GLU A 57 -0.31 -6.50 -14.07
CA GLU A 57 1.08 -6.96 -14.12
C GLU A 57 1.44 -7.87 -12.95
N ASP A 58 2.40 -8.75 -13.18
CA ASP A 58 3.02 -9.55 -12.12
C ASP A 58 3.95 -8.68 -11.26
N ILE A 59 3.95 -8.93 -9.95
CA ILE A 59 4.98 -8.42 -9.05
C ILE A 59 6.22 -9.30 -9.22
N LEU A 60 7.26 -8.74 -9.83
CA LEU A 60 8.52 -9.42 -10.15
C LEU A 60 9.51 -9.40 -9.00
N GLY A 61 9.34 -8.50 -8.04
CA GLY A 61 10.23 -8.40 -6.88
C GLY A 61 9.72 -7.45 -5.82
N ALA A 62 10.16 -7.71 -4.59
CA ALA A 62 9.90 -6.87 -3.43
C ALA A 62 11.21 -6.58 -2.72
N ARG A 63 11.49 -5.31 -2.43
CA ARG A 63 12.62 -4.89 -1.60
C ARG A 63 12.11 -4.08 -0.43
N GLU A 64 12.51 -4.45 0.76
CA GLU A 64 12.11 -3.77 1.99
C GLU A 64 13.27 -2.94 2.54
N ASP A 65 12.95 -1.75 3.03
CA ASP A 65 13.88 -0.92 3.80
C ASP A 65 13.45 -0.86 5.26
N TYR A 66 14.45 -0.94 6.14
CA TYR A 66 14.28 -1.00 7.59
C TYR A 66 15.11 0.09 8.27
N GLU A 67 14.52 0.68 9.30
CA GLU A 67 15.23 1.54 10.25
C GLU A 67 15.45 0.82 11.57
N PRO A 68 16.61 0.99 12.23
CA PRO A 68 16.82 0.54 13.60
C PRO A 68 15.72 1.10 14.52
N PHE A 69 15.15 0.23 15.36
CA PHE A 69 14.13 0.55 16.39
C PHE A 69 12.73 0.92 15.86
N THR A 70 12.60 1.43 14.64
CA THR A 70 11.29 1.63 14.00
C THR A 70 10.81 0.32 13.42
N GLY A 71 11.56 -0.31 12.52
CA GLY A 71 11.11 -1.49 11.77
C GLY A 71 11.06 -1.20 10.27
N ARG A 72 10.12 -1.83 9.56
CA ARG A 72 9.95 -1.60 8.12
C ARG A 72 9.45 -0.19 7.89
N ILE A 73 10.15 0.59 7.06
CA ILE A 73 9.75 1.96 6.71
C ILE A 73 9.46 2.12 5.21
N GLY A 74 9.91 1.17 4.40
CA GLY A 74 9.76 1.21 2.95
C GLY A 74 9.58 -0.16 2.32
N LEU A 75 8.89 -0.18 1.19
CA LEU A 75 8.72 -1.33 0.31
C LEU A 75 8.72 -0.86 -1.14
N ASP A 76 9.64 -1.38 -1.95
CA ASP A 76 9.63 -1.25 -3.40
C ASP A 76 9.00 -2.50 -4.00
N LEU A 77 7.93 -2.33 -4.77
CA LEU A 77 7.35 -3.39 -5.59
C LEU A 77 7.75 -3.17 -7.05
N THR A 78 8.35 -4.19 -7.64
CA THR A 78 8.81 -4.17 -9.04
C THR A 78 7.81 -4.86 -9.94
N PHE A 79 7.45 -4.16 -11.01
CA PHE A 79 6.61 -4.64 -12.11
C PHE A 79 7.44 -4.67 -13.40
N ALA A 80 6.88 -5.18 -14.50
CA ALA A 80 7.60 -5.22 -15.77
C ALA A 80 7.79 -3.81 -16.35
N THR A 81 6.85 -2.90 -16.09
CA THR A 81 6.86 -1.53 -16.63
C THR A 81 7.41 -0.46 -15.70
N GLY A 82 7.75 -0.79 -14.45
CA GLY A 82 8.27 0.17 -13.48
C GLY A 82 8.24 -0.33 -12.04
N ARG A 83 8.37 0.60 -11.09
CA ARG A 83 8.37 0.29 -9.66
C ARG A 83 7.45 1.23 -8.91
N VAL A 84 6.83 0.73 -7.85
CA VAL A 84 6.09 1.55 -6.89
C VAL A 84 6.78 1.49 -5.53
N ARG A 85 7.15 2.66 -5.01
CA ARG A 85 7.60 2.84 -3.63
C ARG A 85 6.39 3.05 -2.73
N CYS A 86 6.29 2.22 -1.71
CA CYS A 86 5.46 2.46 -0.53
C CYS A 86 6.38 2.88 0.62
N GLU A 87 6.08 3.97 1.30
CA GLU A 87 6.84 4.39 2.48
C GLU A 87 5.93 4.95 3.56
N SER A 88 6.33 4.73 4.81
CA SER A 88 5.75 5.44 5.95
C SER A 88 6.50 6.76 6.14
N TRP A 89 5.78 7.88 6.14
CA TRP A 89 6.35 9.19 6.41
C TRP A 89 5.50 9.93 7.44
N ALA A 90 6.06 10.19 8.62
CA ALA A 90 5.35 10.81 9.74
C ALA A 90 4.01 10.11 10.09
N GLY A 91 3.94 8.79 9.88
CA GLY A 91 2.73 7.99 10.07
C GLY A 91 1.78 7.95 8.87
N ASP A 92 2.04 8.71 7.81
CA ASP A 92 1.26 8.65 6.57
C ASP A 92 1.83 7.61 5.61
N LEU A 93 0.96 6.83 4.96
CA LEU A 93 1.34 6.03 3.81
C LEU A 93 1.52 6.93 2.59
N ARG A 94 2.72 6.93 2.03
CA ARG A 94 3.03 7.60 0.75
C ARG A 94 3.34 6.58 -0.33
N LEU A 95 2.81 6.83 -1.52
CA LEU A 95 3.03 6.03 -2.71
C LEU A 95 3.71 6.88 -3.77
N LYS A 96 4.72 6.34 -4.45
CA LYS A 96 5.43 7.03 -5.53
C LYS A 96 5.76 6.08 -6.66
N ASP A 97 5.55 6.51 -7.89
CA ASP A 97 6.11 5.84 -9.06
C ASP A 97 7.63 6.08 -9.11
N LEU A 98 8.37 5.02 -9.39
CA LEU A 98 9.79 5.04 -9.65
C LEU A 98 10.05 4.47 -11.06
N PRO A 99 11.04 5.02 -11.78
CA PRO A 99 11.46 4.47 -13.06
C PRO A 99 12.06 3.06 -12.92
#